data_AF-A0AAE3YTG7-F1
#
_entry.id   AF-A0AAE3YTG7-F1
#
_cell.length_a   1.000
_cell.length_b   1.000
_cell.length_c   1.000
_cell.angle_alpha   90.00
_cell.angle_beta   90.00
_cell.angle_gamma   90.00
#
_symmetry.space_group_name_H-M   'P 1'
#
loop_
_entity.id
_entity.type
_entity.pdbx_description
1 polymer ?
#
loop_
_entity_poly.entity_id
_entity_poly.type
_entity_poly.pdbx_seq_one_letter_code
_entity_poly.pdbx_strand_id
1 'polypeptide(L)'
;MATKRPDITTDDDRWGFITGSTFVTAEQWLPEAEAHLQRERAFYRLHLAAALAAAADDEGQLLDFDIVTWFEQHVSDAMRNEDDPADWALTYDRFTAMVLSSDLPQLALAGWLAQRGNGDSHDYRLTLPPA
;
A
#
# COMPACT_ATOMS: atom_id res chain seq x y z
N MET A 1 23.17 0.99 14.85
CA MET A 1 22.52 -0.27 15.27
C MET A 1 22.08 -0.99 14.01
N ALA A 2 22.50 -2.23 13.80
CA ALA A 2 21.99 -3.02 12.67
C ALA A 2 20.57 -3.47 13.03
N THR A 3 19.56 -2.94 12.34
CA THR A 3 18.17 -3.38 12.46
C THR A 3 18.09 -4.83 12.02
N LYS A 4 17.69 -5.74 12.91
CA LYS A 4 17.44 -7.14 12.55
C LYS A 4 16.39 -7.15 11.44
N ARG A 5 16.67 -7.81 10.31
CA ARG A 5 15.68 -7.95 9.24
C ARG A 5 14.46 -8.70 9.82
N PRO A 6 13.23 -8.29 9.48
CA PRO A 6 12.05 -8.97 9.97
C PRO A 6 11.97 -10.37 9.37
N ASP A 7 11.44 -11.32 10.14
CA ASP A 7 11.30 -12.72 9.71
C ASP A 7 10.12 -12.81 8.74
N ILE A 8 10.38 -13.16 7.47
CA ILE A 8 9.36 -13.27 6.41
C ILE A 8 8.92 -14.72 6.28
N THR A 9 7.60 -14.94 6.25
CA THR A 9 6.97 -16.23 5.94
C THR A 9 6.29 -16.15 4.58
N THR A 10 6.22 -17.28 3.87
CA THR A 10 5.43 -17.43 2.65
C THR A 10 4.40 -18.53 2.85
N ASP A 11 3.12 -18.22 2.59
CA ASP A 11 2.03 -19.20 2.70
C ASP A 11 1.85 -20.04 1.42
N ASP A 12 0.85 -20.95 1.45
CA ASP A 12 0.53 -21.85 0.35
C ASP A 12 0.04 -21.09 -0.91
N ASP A 13 -0.55 -19.90 -0.73
CA ASP A 13 -1.00 -19.01 -1.81
C ASP A 13 0.14 -18.11 -2.35
N ARG A 14 1.36 -18.33 -1.84
CA ARG A 14 2.62 -17.66 -2.19
C ARG A 14 2.71 -16.20 -1.74
N TRP A 15 1.88 -15.77 -0.79
CA TRP A 15 2.02 -14.46 -0.17
C TRP A 15 3.23 -14.43 0.75
N GLY A 16 4.19 -13.55 0.47
CA GLY A 16 5.28 -13.22 1.39
C GLY A 16 4.89 -12.09 2.32
N PHE A 17 4.95 -12.31 3.64
CA PHE A 17 4.58 -11.33 4.66
C PHE A 17 5.42 -11.48 5.93
N ILE A 18 5.38 -10.46 6.80
CA ILE A 18 6.07 -10.52 8.09
C ILE A 18 5.39 -11.55 8.98
N THR A 19 6.17 -12.47 9.55
CA THR A 19 5.65 -13.53 10.42
C THR A 19 4.84 -12.95 11.57
N GLY A 20 3.59 -13.39 11.71
CA GLY A 20 2.66 -12.88 12.71
C GLY A 20 1.77 -11.72 12.24
N SER A 21 1.95 -11.23 11.01
CA SER A 21 0.99 -10.32 10.38
C SER A 21 -0.37 -10.97 10.20
N THR A 22 -1.42 -10.16 10.24
CA THR A 22 -2.81 -10.58 10.04
C THR A 22 -3.33 -10.02 8.72
N PHE A 23 -3.88 -10.86 7.84
CA PHE A 23 -4.57 -10.43 6.63
C PHE A 23 -5.92 -9.79 6.98
N VAL A 24 -6.22 -8.65 6.36
CA VAL A 24 -7.39 -7.83 6.71
C VAL A 24 -8.04 -7.23 5.46
N THR A 25 -9.31 -6.86 5.60
CA THR A 25 -10.06 -6.09 4.59
C THR A 25 -9.64 -4.62 4.59
N ALA A 26 -10.01 -3.87 3.55
CA ALA A 26 -9.76 -2.43 3.48
C ALA A 26 -10.38 -1.66 4.66
N GLU A 27 -11.60 -2.02 5.08
CA GLU A 27 -12.32 -1.39 6.19
C GLU A 27 -11.59 -1.56 7.53
N GLN A 28 -10.97 -2.72 7.75
CA GLN A 28 -10.18 -3.00 8.93
C GLN A 28 -8.80 -2.36 8.88
N TRP A 29 -8.20 -2.29 7.69
CA TRP A 29 -6.82 -1.87 7.50
C TRP A 29 -6.65 -0.35 7.60
N LEU A 30 -7.50 0.42 6.92
CA LEU A 30 -7.32 1.87 6.76
C LEU A 30 -7.25 2.62 8.10
N PRO A 31 -8.15 2.40 9.09
CA PRO A 31 -8.08 3.09 10.37
C PRO A 31 -6.77 2.84 11.14
N GLU A 32 -6.26 1.61 11.10
CA GLU A 32 -5.02 1.22 11.77
C GLU A 32 -3.79 1.83 11.07
N ALA A 33 -3.78 1.79 9.74
CA ALA A 33 -2.73 2.40 8.93
C ALA A 33 -2.68 3.92 9.13
N GLU A 34 -3.83 4.61 9.11
CA GLU A 34 -3.90 6.05 9.36
C GLU A 34 -3.42 6.40 10.77
N ALA A 35 -3.87 5.69 11.79
CA ALA A 35 -3.45 5.92 13.17
C ALA A 35 -1.93 5.72 13.36
N HIS A 36 -1.34 4.74 12.68
CA HIS A 36 0.11 4.55 12.66
C HIS A 36 0.84 5.70 11.94
N LEU A 37 0.44 6.03 10.71
CA LEU A 37 1.09 7.05 9.89
C LEU A 37 0.97 8.46 10.49
N GLN A 38 -0.14 8.77 11.16
CA GLN A 38 -0.31 10.02 11.91
C GLN A 38 0.69 10.13 13.07
N ARG A 39 0.92 9.03 13.81
CA ARG A 39 1.92 9.00 14.90
C ARG A 39 3.34 9.22 14.37
N GLU A 40 3.64 8.67 13.20
CA GLU A 40 4.93 8.85 12.52
C GLU A 40 5.07 10.22 11.82
N ARG A 41 3.99 11.02 11.77
CA ARG A 41 3.92 12.29 11.03
C ARG A 41 4.20 12.12 9.53
N ALA A 42 3.87 10.96 8.97
CA ALA A 42 4.05 10.62 7.57
C ALA A 42 2.82 11.05 6.73
N PHE A 43 2.51 12.35 6.74
CA PHE A 43 1.23 12.86 6.21
C PHE A 43 0.97 12.52 4.74
N TYR A 44 1.99 12.54 3.88
CA TYR A 44 1.81 12.19 2.46
C TYR A 44 1.42 10.71 2.27
N ARG A 45 1.84 9.82 3.17
CA ARG A 45 1.50 8.40 3.13
C ARG A 45 0.04 8.14 3.52
N LEU A 46 -0.66 9.10 4.13
CA LEU A 46 -2.08 8.96 4.43
C LEU A 46 -2.90 8.83 3.13
N HIS A 47 -2.59 9.64 2.11
CA HIS A 47 -3.25 9.52 0.81
C HIS A 47 -2.89 8.22 0.09
N LEU A 48 -1.65 7.73 0.25
CA LEU A 48 -1.25 6.43 -0.29
C LEU A 48 -1.98 5.27 0.41
N ALA A 49 -2.17 5.35 1.72
CA ALA A 49 -2.95 4.37 2.47
C ALA A 49 -4.41 4.36 2.03
N ALA A 50 -5.04 5.53 1.92
CA ALA A 50 -6.40 5.66 1.39
C ALA A 50 -6.52 5.08 -0.03
N ALA A 51 -5.56 5.37 -0.91
CA ALA A 51 -5.53 4.84 -2.27
C ALA A 51 -5.30 3.32 -2.32
N LEU A 52 -4.48 2.74 -1.43
CA LEU A 52 -4.31 1.28 -1.32
C LEU A 52 -5.60 0.61 -0.84
N ALA A 53 -6.25 1.17 0.17
CA ALA A 53 -7.52 0.66 0.68
C ALA A 53 -8.64 0.75 -0.37
N ALA A 54 -8.70 1.85 -1.13
CA ALA A 54 -9.70 2.05 -2.18
C ALA A 54 -9.49 1.14 -3.40
N ALA A 55 -8.26 0.71 -3.67
CA ALA A 55 -7.91 -0.18 -4.77
C ALA A 55 -8.04 -1.67 -4.41
N ALA A 56 -8.14 -2.00 -3.12
CA ALA A 56 -8.24 -3.37 -2.67
C ALA A 56 -9.66 -3.93 -2.85
N ASP A 57 -9.74 -5.23 -3.14
CA ASP A 57 -11.01 -5.96 -3.14
C ASP A 57 -11.56 -6.21 -1.72
N ASP A 58 -12.71 -6.90 -1.65
CA ASP A 58 -13.40 -7.21 -0.40
C ASP A 58 -12.54 -8.06 0.57
N GLU A 59 -11.56 -8.80 0.05
CA GLU A 59 -10.60 -9.61 0.80
C GLU A 59 -9.27 -8.88 1.10
N GLY A 60 -9.17 -7.60 0.72
CA GLY A 60 -8.00 -6.76 0.90
C GLY A 60 -6.88 -7.03 -0.10
N GLN A 61 -7.17 -7.62 -1.26
CA GLN A 61 -6.17 -7.93 -2.30
C GLN A 61 -6.11 -6.84 -3.36
N LEU A 62 -4.90 -6.56 -3.82
CA LEU A 62 -4.61 -5.73 -4.98
C LEU A 62 -3.91 -6.63 -6.00
N LEU A 63 -4.71 -7.23 -6.88
CA LEU A 63 -4.23 -8.15 -7.91
C LEU A 63 -3.86 -7.41 -9.19
N ASP A 64 -2.86 -7.92 -9.91
CA ASP A 64 -2.35 -7.32 -11.15
C ASP A 64 -2.00 -5.83 -10.96
N PHE A 65 -1.36 -5.50 -9.83
CA PHE A 65 -1.13 -4.11 -9.43
C PHE A 65 -0.23 -3.39 -10.43
N ASP A 66 -0.84 -2.49 -11.20
CA ASP A 66 -0.15 -1.53 -12.07
C ASP A 66 -0.03 -0.18 -11.35
N ILE A 67 1.19 0.16 -10.96
CA ILE A 67 1.47 1.34 -10.14
C ILE A 67 1.09 2.66 -10.83
N VAL A 68 1.13 2.70 -12.17
CA VAL A 68 0.78 3.89 -12.95
C VAL A 68 -0.72 4.10 -12.90
N THR A 69 -1.49 3.09 -13.28
CA THR A 69 -2.96 3.11 -13.25
C THR A 69 -3.46 3.36 -11.83
N TRP A 70 -2.89 2.69 -10.83
CA TRP A 70 -3.25 2.89 -9.44
C TRP A 70 -3.02 4.34 -8.98
N PHE A 71 -1.89 4.94 -9.35
CA PHE A 71 -1.58 6.31 -8.97
C PHE A 71 -2.53 7.31 -9.64
N GLU A 72 -2.69 7.20 -10.95
CA GLU A 72 -3.49 8.14 -11.74
C GLU A 72 -4.99 8.08 -11.36
N GLN A 73 -5.48 6.94 -10.91
CA GLN A 73 -6.86 6.76 -10.46
C GLN A 73 -6.99 7.00 -8.95
N HIS A 74 -6.47 6.09 -8.12
CA HIS A 74 -6.78 6.06 -6.70
C HIS A 74 -6.03 7.11 -5.89
N VAL A 75 -4.76 7.40 -6.22
CA VAL A 75 -4.01 8.44 -5.50
C VAL A 75 -4.51 9.83 -5.90
N SER A 76 -4.80 10.05 -7.18
CA SER A 76 -5.48 11.28 -7.63
C SER A 76 -6.79 11.48 -6.87
N ASP A 77 -7.68 10.48 -6.85
CA ASP A 77 -8.98 10.60 -6.17
C ASP A 77 -8.82 10.84 -4.66
N ALA A 78 -7.84 10.20 -4.01
CA ALA A 78 -7.56 10.41 -2.59
C ALA A 78 -6.97 11.79 -2.25
N MET A 79 -6.43 12.51 -3.24
CA MET A 79 -5.86 13.86 -3.08
C MET A 79 -6.78 14.96 -3.63
N ARG A 80 -7.82 14.59 -4.36
CA ARG A 80 -8.79 15.52 -4.95
C ARG A 80 -9.54 16.29 -3.85
N ASN A 81 -9.77 17.57 -4.09
CA ASN A 81 -10.61 18.44 -3.28
C ASN A 81 -11.82 18.94 -4.09
N GLU A 82 -12.76 19.61 -3.42
CA GLU A 82 -14.02 20.08 -4.01
C GLU A 82 -13.86 21.17 -5.09
N ASP A 83 -12.71 21.85 -5.11
CA ASP A 83 -12.39 22.92 -6.07
C ASP A 83 -11.67 22.39 -7.32
N ASP A 84 -11.26 21.12 -7.34
CA ASP A 84 -10.53 20.55 -8.47
C ASP A 84 -11.43 20.34 -9.70
N PRO A 85 -10.95 20.61 -10.93
CA PRO A 85 -11.67 20.31 -12.15
C PRO A 85 -12.07 18.83 -12.28
N ALA A 86 -13.16 18.55 -12.98
CA ALA A 86 -13.65 17.17 -13.18
C ALA A 86 -12.62 16.25 -13.87
N ASP A 87 -11.78 16.81 -14.74
CA ASP A 87 -10.71 16.12 -15.47
C ASP A 87 -9.34 16.21 -14.78
N TRP A 88 -9.27 16.73 -13.55
CA TRP A 88 -8.02 16.82 -12.81
C TRP A 88 -7.51 15.43 -12.39
N ALA A 89 -6.24 15.16 -12.63
CA ALA A 89 -5.54 13.98 -12.13
C ALA A 89 -4.07 14.33 -11.86
N LEU A 90 -3.45 13.63 -10.91
CA LEU A 90 -2.01 13.67 -10.75
C LEU A 90 -1.35 12.98 -11.95
N THR A 91 -0.19 13.48 -12.36
CA THR A 91 0.61 12.85 -13.42
C THR A 91 1.62 11.91 -12.80
N TYR A 92 1.66 10.67 -13.28
CA TYR A 92 2.73 9.75 -12.91
C TYR A 92 4.03 10.13 -13.63
N ASP A 93 4.97 10.72 -12.90
CA ASP A 93 6.27 11.12 -13.43
C ASP A 93 7.43 10.29 -12.84
N ARG A 94 8.66 10.59 -13.27
CA ARG A 94 9.86 9.87 -12.83
C ARG A 94 10.14 10.05 -11.33
N PHE A 95 9.82 11.20 -10.77
CA PHE A 95 10.03 11.47 -9.34
C PHE A 95 9.02 10.66 -8.53
N THR A 96 7.75 10.68 -8.93
CA THR A 96 6.68 9.83 -8.37
C THR A 96 7.07 8.35 -8.45
N ALA A 97 7.56 7.89 -9.60
CA ALA A 97 8.03 6.52 -9.77
C ALA A 97 9.12 6.15 -8.76
N MET A 98 10.11 7.02 -8.56
CA MET A 98 11.18 6.79 -7.58
C MET A 98 10.66 6.74 -6.14
N VAL A 99 9.75 7.64 -5.78
CA VAL A 99 9.17 7.71 -4.42
C VAL A 99 8.35 6.45 -4.13
N LEU A 100 7.45 6.06 -5.04
CA LEU A 100 6.57 4.92 -4.82
C LEU A 100 7.31 3.58 -4.89
N SER A 101 8.34 3.47 -5.74
CA SER A 101 9.23 2.30 -5.77
C SER A 101 10.02 2.12 -4.47
N SER A 102 10.14 3.17 -3.66
CA SER A 102 10.73 3.10 -2.33
C SER A 102 9.68 2.82 -1.25
N ASP A 103 8.51 3.43 -1.33
CA ASP A 103 7.51 3.40 -0.26
C ASP A 103 6.70 2.11 -0.19
N LEU A 104 6.25 1.55 -1.32
CA LEU A 104 5.49 0.29 -1.30
C LEU A 104 6.31 -0.88 -0.72
N PRO A 105 7.59 -1.08 -1.08
CA PRO A 105 8.43 -2.07 -0.42
C PRO A 105 8.65 -1.78 1.07
N GLN A 106 8.71 -0.52 1.49
CA GLN A 106 8.83 -0.17 2.91
C GLN A 106 7.58 -0.57 3.70
N LEU A 107 6.38 -0.37 3.14
CA LEU A 107 5.13 -0.84 3.76
C LEU A 107 5.11 -2.36 3.89
N ALA A 108 5.58 -3.09 2.87
CA ALA A 108 5.70 -4.54 2.94
C ALA A 108 6.71 -4.99 4.01
N LEU A 109 7.88 -4.35 4.08
CA LEU A 109 8.91 -4.62 5.09
C LEU A 109 8.48 -4.24 6.52
N ALA A 110 7.54 -3.30 6.64
CA ALA A 110 6.93 -2.92 7.91
C ALA A 110 5.74 -3.82 8.30
N GLY A 111 5.32 -4.76 7.45
CA GLY A 111 4.22 -5.68 7.73
C GLY A 111 2.82 -5.13 7.44
N TRP A 112 2.73 -4.00 6.73
CA TRP A 112 1.47 -3.39 6.30
C TRP A 112 0.93 -3.99 4.98
N LEU A 113 1.81 -4.64 4.21
CA LEU A 113 1.46 -5.35 2.99
C LEU A 113 2.12 -6.73 2.97
N ALA A 114 1.37 -7.74 2.54
CA ALA A 114 1.93 -8.95 1.94
C ALA A 114 2.16 -8.71 0.45
N GLN A 115 3.09 -9.44 -0.15
CA GLN A 115 3.39 -9.34 -1.57
C GLN A 115 3.62 -10.71 -2.20
N ARG A 116 3.28 -10.85 -3.48
CA ARG A 116 3.71 -11.97 -4.31
C ARG A 116 4.03 -11.50 -5.72
N GLY A 117 4.93 -12.23 -6.40
CA GLY A 117 5.20 -12.01 -7.82
C GLY A 117 4.13 -12.67 -8.68
N ASN A 118 3.66 -11.97 -9.71
CA ASN A 118 2.66 -12.44 -10.65
C ASN A 118 3.12 -12.21 -12.10
N GLY A 119 4.25 -12.82 -12.46
CA GLY A 119 4.87 -12.64 -13.78
C GLY A 119 5.50 -11.25 -13.90
N ASP A 120 4.92 -10.40 -14.75
CA ASP A 120 5.38 -9.02 -15.00
C ASP A 120 4.72 -8.00 -14.05
N SER A 121 3.82 -8.44 -13.17
CA SER A 121 3.18 -7.62 -12.15
C SER A 121 3.55 -8.04 -10.72
N HIS A 122 3.23 -7.17 -9.78
CA HIS A 122 3.25 -7.47 -8.36
C HIS A 122 1.82 -7.54 -7.87
N ASP A 123 1.49 -8.49 -7.01
CA ASP A 123 0.24 -8.44 -6.27
C ASP A 123 0.56 -8.03 -4.83
N TYR A 124 -0.35 -7.27 -4.22
CA TYR A 124 -0.30 -6.93 -2.80
C TYR A 124 -1.55 -7.44 -2.08
N ARG A 125 -1.42 -7.63 -0.77
CA ARG A 125 -2.57 -7.88 0.10
C ARG A 125 -2.39 -7.13 1.41
N LEU A 126 -3.45 -6.49 1.86
CA LEU A 126 -3.46 -5.68 3.07
C LEU A 126 -3.22 -6.55 4.31
N THR A 127 -2.27 -6.13 5.14
CA THR A 127 -1.97 -6.79 6.42
C THR A 127 -1.82 -5.79 7.55
N LEU A 128 -2.11 -6.23 8.77
CA LEU A 128 -1.66 -5.55 9.98
C LEU A 128 -0.35 -6.18 10.46
N PRO A 129 0.64 -5.38 10.89
CA PRO A 129 1.88 -5.90 11.44
C PRO A 129 1.64 -6.64 12.76
N PRO A 130 2.53 -7.58 13.14
CA PRO A 130 2.48 -8.21 14.46
C PRO A 130 2.55 -7.15 15.58
N ALA A 131 1.76 -7.37 16.64
CA ALA A 131 1.67 -6.49 17.81
C ALA A 131 2.98 -6.38 18.62
#